data_AF-A0A6G3XRH3-F1
#
_entry.id   AF-A0A6G3XRH3-F1
#
_cell.length_a   1.000
_cell.length_b   1.000
_cell.length_c   1.000
_cell.angle_alpha   90.00
_cell.angle_beta   90.00
_cell.angle_gamma   90.00
#
_symmetry.space_group_name_H-M   'P 1'
#
loop_
_entity.id
_entity.type
_entity.pdbx_description
1 polymer ?
#
loop_
_entity_poly.entity_id
_entity_poly.type
_entity_poly.pdbx_seq_one_letter_code
_entity_poly.pdbx_strand_id
1 'polypeptide(L)'
;DISKPGAAKLIDELLDEYTELFPGRFWHLGADEYQALTVRNPAASYPQLQRAAEEKYGAGATIEDLATGWLNDRAAVVVPKGRTAKAWNDGLFRDTKVDADENIEIEYWTGKEIGARPPQEYLAAGFKMLNLNDEFLYYVLGEPNEFVYPTGERIYEQWTPLVMRGTEPVAERYSPQILGGRFAVWGDLPNAQTTQQVAD
;
A
#
# COMPACT_ATOMS: atom_id res chain seq x y z
N ASP A 1 -15.14 -1.93 -9.41
CA ASP A 1 -15.61 -3.27 -8.99
C ASP A 1 -14.67 -4.30 -9.58
N ILE A 2 -13.83 -4.92 -8.75
CA ILE A 2 -12.78 -5.85 -9.18
C ILE A 2 -13.32 -7.18 -9.71
N SER A 3 -14.62 -7.47 -9.52
CA SER A 3 -15.28 -8.63 -10.11
C SER A 3 -15.69 -8.45 -11.58
N LYS A 4 -15.55 -7.23 -12.14
CA LYS A 4 -16.01 -6.91 -13.50
C LYS A 4 -14.83 -6.85 -14.48
N PRO A 5 -14.81 -7.68 -15.54
CA PRO A 5 -13.75 -7.64 -16.55
C PRO A 5 -13.59 -6.26 -17.21
N GLY A 6 -14.68 -5.52 -17.39
CA GLY A 6 -14.63 -4.16 -17.94
C GLY A 6 -13.89 -3.16 -17.04
N ALA A 7 -13.93 -3.34 -15.71
CA ALA A 7 -13.16 -2.51 -14.79
C ALA A 7 -11.67 -2.83 -14.89
N ALA A 8 -11.30 -4.11 -15.00
CA ALA A 8 -9.92 -4.53 -15.20
C ALA A 8 -9.36 -3.90 -16.49
N LYS A 9 -10.08 -4.06 -17.60
CA LYS A 9 -9.70 -3.50 -18.89
C LYS A 9 -9.47 -1.99 -18.82
N LEU A 10 -10.39 -1.24 -18.20
CA LEU A 10 -10.26 0.22 -18.05
C LEU A 10 -8.97 0.60 -17.30
N ILE A 11 -8.67 -0.08 -16.20
CA ILE A 11 -7.45 0.21 -15.42
C ILE A 11 -6.20 -0.17 -16.21
N ASP A 12 -6.20 -1.30 -16.93
CA ASP A 12 -5.05 -1.71 -17.75
C ASP A 12 -4.75 -0.72 -18.87
N GLU A 13 -5.78 -0.23 -19.55
CA GLU A 13 -5.64 0.80 -20.59
C GLU A 13 -5.04 2.10 -20.03
N LEU A 14 -5.44 2.51 -18.82
CA LEU A 14 -4.85 3.68 -18.14
C LEU A 14 -3.40 3.46 -17.72
N LEU A 15 -3.08 2.27 -17.18
CA LEU A 15 -1.70 1.89 -16.85
C LEU A 15 -0.84 1.88 -18.12
N ASP A 16 -1.38 1.34 -19.21
CA ASP A 16 -0.71 1.29 -20.50
C ASP A 16 -0.41 2.69 -21.03
N GLU A 17 -1.39 3.58 -21.04
CA GLU A 17 -1.24 4.96 -21.51
C GLU A 17 -0.23 5.75 -20.66
N TYR A 18 -0.36 5.71 -19.33
CA TYR A 18 0.47 6.55 -18.49
C TYR A 18 1.90 6.03 -18.33
N THR A 19 2.14 4.73 -18.53
CA THR A 19 3.50 4.19 -18.59
C THR A 19 4.27 4.63 -19.84
N GLU A 20 3.59 5.09 -20.89
CA GLU A 20 4.24 5.77 -22.03
C GLU A 20 4.58 7.23 -21.70
N LEU A 21 3.70 7.92 -20.96
CA LEU A 21 3.86 9.32 -20.60
C LEU A 21 4.93 9.56 -19.52
N PHE A 22 5.03 8.67 -18.53
CA PHE A 22 5.95 8.81 -17.40
C PHE A 22 7.08 7.76 -17.46
N PRO A 23 8.33 8.16 -17.77
CA PRO A 23 9.45 7.22 -17.96
C PRO A 23 10.05 6.68 -16.64
N GLY A 24 9.42 6.96 -15.49
CA GLY A 24 9.93 6.60 -14.17
C GLY A 24 10.11 5.09 -13.96
N ARG A 25 11.13 4.69 -13.20
CA ARG A 25 11.39 3.27 -12.89
C ARG A 25 10.27 2.62 -12.09
N PHE A 26 9.58 3.37 -11.24
CA PHE A 26 8.59 2.84 -10.31
C PHE A 26 7.17 3.15 -10.77
N TRP A 27 6.25 2.23 -10.47
CA TRP A 27 4.83 2.43 -10.68
C TRP A 27 4.05 2.05 -9.42
N HIS A 28 3.37 3.01 -8.79
CA HIS A 28 2.60 2.77 -7.58
C HIS A 28 1.15 2.43 -7.93
N LEU A 29 0.68 1.26 -7.49
CA LEU A 29 -0.66 0.72 -7.76
C LEU A 29 -1.68 1.11 -6.68
N GLY A 30 -1.24 1.75 -5.60
CA GLY A 30 -2.08 2.10 -4.45
C GLY A 30 -2.35 0.85 -3.63
N ALA A 31 -3.61 0.39 -3.67
CA ALA A 31 -4.15 -0.76 -2.94
C ALA A 31 -4.38 -0.54 -1.42
N ASP A 32 -4.38 0.70 -0.97
CA ASP A 32 -4.76 1.11 0.38
C ASP A 32 -6.28 1.17 0.57
N GLU A 33 -6.72 0.95 1.82
CA GLU A 33 -8.07 1.23 2.33
C GLU A 33 -9.22 0.68 1.48
N TYR A 34 -9.04 -0.51 0.91
CA TYR A 34 -10.06 -1.11 0.06
C TYR A 34 -11.34 -1.39 0.85
N GLN A 35 -12.36 -0.56 0.64
CA GLN A 35 -13.57 -0.51 1.48
C GLN A 35 -14.33 -1.84 1.61
N ALA A 36 -14.22 -2.74 0.63
CA ALA A 36 -14.84 -4.05 0.74
C ALA A 36 -14.25 -4.90 1.88
N LEU A 37 -13.02 -4.60 2.29
CA LEU A 37 -12.27 -5.28 3.34
C LEU A 37 -12.15 -4.46 4.64
N THR A 38 -12.74 -3.26 4.71
CA THR A 38 -12.80 -2.46 5.95
C THR A 38 -14.07 -2.73 6.77
N VAL A 39 -15.06 -3.41 6.19
CA VAL A 39 -16.31 -3.79 6.87
C VAL A 39 -16.15 -5.04 7.72
N ARG A 40 -16.99 -5.18 8.76
CA ARG A 40 -16.92 -6.31 9.70
C ARG A 40 -17.14 -7.69 9.08
N ASN A 41 -17.94 -7.79 8.02
CA ASN A 41 -18.19 -9.05 7.31
C ASN A 41 -18.18 -8.81 5.79
N PRO A 42 -17.00 -8.81 5.16
CA PRO A 42 -16.83 -8.56 3.73
C PRO A 42 -17.70 -9.45 2.85
N ALA A 43 -17.75 -10.76 3.11
CA ALA A 43 -18.52 -11.72 2.32
C ALA A 43 -20.03 -11.46 2.35
N ALA A 44 -20.56 -11.06 3.52
CA ALA A 44 -21.98 -10.71 3.65
C ALA A 44 -22.31 -9.34 3.03
N SER A 45 -21.42 -8.36 3.15
CA SER A 45 -21.62 -7.02 2.61
C SER A 45 -21.40 -6.95 1.10
N TYR A 46 -20.52 -7.78 0.56
CA TYR A 46 -20.13 -7.82 -0.86
C TYR A 46 -20.18 -9.24 -1.43
N PRO A 47 -21.36 -9.90 -1.43
CA PRO A 47 -21.48 -11.30 -1.82
C PRO A 47 -21.12 -11.55 -3.30
N GLN A 48 -21.20 -10.53 -4.15
CA GLN A 48 -20.73 -10.60 -5.53
C GLN A 48 -19.21 -10.74 -5.64
N LEU A 49 -18.45 -10.09 -4.74
CA LEU A 49 -16.99 -10.21 -4.71
C LEU A 49 -16.58 -11.57 -4.17
N GLN A 50 -17.28 -12.06 -3.14
CA GLN A 50 -17.07 -13.40 -2.61
C GLN A 50 -17.31 -14.47 -3.69
N ARG A 51 -18.41 -14.38 -4.46
CA ARG A 51 -18.65 -15.29 -5.59
C ARG A 51 -17.56 -15.20 -6.65
N ALA A 52 -17.13 -13.99 -7.01
CA ALA A 52 -16.07 -13.81 -8.00
C ALA A 52 -14.73 -14.39 -7.54
N ALA A 53 -14.41 -14.31 -6.24
CA ALA A 53 -13.25 -14.97 -5.66
C ALA A 53 -13.32 -16.49 -5.82
N GLU A 54 -14.44 -17.09 -5.43
CA GLU A 54 -14.65 -18.55 -5.53
C GLU A 54 -14.69 -19.04 -6.98
N GLU A 55 -15.27 -18.27 -7.89
CA GLU A 55 -15.27 -18.56 -9.33
C GLU A 55 -13.86 -18.53 -9.91
N LYS A 56 -13.01 -17.57 -9.51
CA LYS A 56 -11.66 -17.40 -10.05
C LYS A 56 -10.62 -18.33 -9.42
N TYR A 57 -10.67 -18.53 -8.10
CA TYR A 57 -9.63 -19.26 -7.34
C TYR A 57 -10.14 -20.52 -6.61
N GLY A 58 -11.39 -20.90 -6.86
CA GLY A 58 -11.99 -22.13 -6.35
C GLY A 58 -12.62 -22.01 -4.96
N ALA A 59 -13.27 -23.10 -4.53
CA ALA A 59 -14.09 -23.15 -3.33
C ALA A 59 -13.34 -22.69 -2.07
N GLY A 60 -13.90 -21.72 -1.35
CA GLY A 60 -13.31 -21.15 -0.13
C GLY A 60 -12.25 -20.07 -0.36
N ALA A 61 -12.10 -19.57 -1.60
CA ALA A 61 -11.36 -18.33 -1.83
C ALA A 61 -12.12 -17.12 -1.24
N THR A 62 -11.41 -16.09 -0.80
CA THR A 62 -11.97 -14.92 -0.11
C THR A 62 -11.87 -13.65 -0.96
N ILE A 63 -12.48 -12.56 -0.50
CA ILE A 63 -12.32 -11.25 -1.16
C ILE A 63 -10.86 -10.77 -1.12
N GLU A 64 -10.07 -11.21 -0.13
CA GLU A 64 -8.62 -10.93 -0.07
C GLU A 64 -7.86 -11.67 -1.18
N ASP A 65 -8.24 -12.91 -1.53
CA ASP A 65 -7.70 -13.61 -2.71
C ASP A 65 -8.00 -12.85 -4.00
N LEU A 66 -9.24 -12.34 -4.11
CA LEU A 66 -9.66 -11.54 -5.26
C LEU A 66 -8.87 -10.24 -5.37
N ALA A 67 -8.67 -9.52 -4.26
CA ALA A 67 -7.89 -8.30 -4.21
C ALA A 67 -6.40 -8.56 -4.49
N THR A 68 -5.82 -9.63 -3.92
CA THR A 68 -4.41 -10.00 -4.14
C THR A 68 -4.14 -10.32 -5.61
N GLY A 69 -4.98 -11.16 -6.22
CA GLY A 69 -4.81 -11.45 -7.64
C GLY A 69 -5.13 -10.27 -8.55
N TRP A 70 -6.05 -9.37 -8.17
CA TRP A 70 -6.24 -8.10 -8.88
C TRP A 70 -4.97 -7.26 -8.87
N LEU A 71 -4.32 -7.11 -7.71
CA LEU A 71 -3.06 -6.36 -7.59
C LEU A 71 -1.95 -7.00 -8.44
N ASN A 72 -1.79 -8.32 -8.38
CA ASN A 72 -0.84 -9.07 -9.22
C ASN A 72 -1.12 -8.84 -10.71
N ASP A 73 -2.38 -8.92 -11.13
CA ASP A 73 -2.79 -8.70 -12.52
C ASP A 73 -2.42 -7.26 -12.99
N ARG A 74 -2.46 -6.26 -12.10
CA ARG A 74 -2.04 -4.87 -12.45
C ARG A 74 -0.53 -4.71 -12.48
N ALA A 75 0.20 -5.36 -11.55
CA ALA A 75 1.66 -5.40 -11.59
C ALA A 75 2.16 -6.01 -12.90
N ALA A 76 1.49 -7.06 -13.39
CA ALA A 76 1.81 -7.73 -14.65
C ALA A 76 1.67 -6.84 -15.90
N VAL A 77 0.91 -5.74 -15.83
CA VAL A 77 0.82 -4.77 -16.95
C VAL A 77 2.04 -3.85 -17.01
N VAL A 78 2.53 -3.41 -15.86
CA VAL A 78 3.60 -2.41 -15.79
C VAL A 78 5.00 -3.02 -15.81
N VAL A 79 5.16 -4.25 -15.30
CA VAL A 79 6.47 -4.95 -15.25
C VAL A 79 7.10 -5.15 -16.64
N PRO A 80 6.39 -5.64 -17.68
CA PRO A 80 6.95 -5.79 -19.03
C PRO A 80 7.41 -4.46 -19.65
N LYS A 81 6.93 -3.33 -19.14
CA LYS A 81 7.33 -1.98 -19.55
C LYS A 81 8.55 -1.46 -18.80
N GLY A 82 9.25 -2.34 -18.08
CA GLY A 82 10.44 -2.01 -17.31
C GLY A 82 10.15 -1.26 -16.00
N ARG A 83 8.91 -1.33 -15.49
CA ARG A 83 8.53 -0.71 -14.22
C ARG A 83 8.68 -1.69 -13.06
N THR A 84 9.10 -1.20 -11.90
CA THR A 84 8.98 -1.91 -10.62
C THR A 84 7.67 -1.50 -9.96
N ALA A 85 6.77 -2.46 -9.77
CA ALA A 85 5.48 -2.23 -9.13
C ALA A 85 5.64 -1.95 -7.63
N LYS A 86 4.80 -1.05 -7.12
CA LYS A 86 4.71 -0.70 -5.70
C LYS A 86 3.27 -0.69 -5.23
N ALA A 87 3.04 -0.99 -3.96
CA ALA A 87 1.72 -0.93 -3.34
C ALA A 87 1.83 -0.66 -1.84
N TRP A 88 0.77 -0.12 -1.24
CA TRP A 88 0.66 0.06 0.20
C TRP A 88 0.51 -1.29 0.93
N ASN A 89 1.02 -1.38 2.16
CA ASN A 89 1.08 -2.64 2.91
C ASN A 89 -0.29 -3.29 3.16
N ASP A 90 -1.32 -2.50 3.45
CA ASP A 90 -2.67 -2.96 3.76
C ASP A 90 -3.42 -3.56 2.54
N GLY A 91 -2.87 -3.41 1.33
CA GLY A 91 -3.32 -4.12 0.14
C GLY A 91 -2.72 -5.52 -0.05
N LEU A 92 -1.74 -5.90 0.78
CA LEU A 92 -1.08 -7.21 0.74
C LEU A 92 -1.50 -8.05 1.95
N PHE A 93 -2.41 -8.98 1.71
CA PHE A 93 -3.04 -9.83 2.71
C PHE A 93 -2.16 -11.04 3.09
N ARG A 94 -2.50 -11.67 4.23
CA ARG A 94 -1.89 -12.92 4.69
C ARG A 94 -2.86 -14.08 4.47
N ASP A 95 -2.33 -15.30 4.48
CA ASP A 95 -3.12 -16.54 4.47
C ASP A 95 -4.13 -16.64 3.31
N THR A 96 -3.84 -15.94 2.21
CA THR A 96 -4.54 -16.04 0.95
C THR A 96 -4.11 -17.31 0.22
N LYS A 97 -5.01 -17.88 -0.57
CA LYS A 97 -4.71 -18.92 -1.56
C LYS A 97 -3.92 -18.38 -2.75
N VAL A 98 -4.03 -17.09 -3.00
CA VAL A 98 -3.27 -16.39 -4.03
C VAL A 98 -2.08 -15.70 -3.37
N ASP A 99 -0.87 -16.11 -3.73
CA ASP A 99 0.34 -15.44 -3.25
C ASP A 99 0.47 -14.06 -3.91
N ALA A 100 0.78 -13.04 -3.12
CA ALA A 100 1.15 -11.73 -3.65
C ALA A 100 2.47 -11.82 -4.44
N ASP A 101 2.57 -11.11 -5.57
CA ASP A 101 3.78 -11.07 -6.37
C ASP A 101 4.96 -10.50 -5.54
N GLU A 102 5.99 -11.32 -5.33
CA GLU A 102 7.19 -10.98 -4.56
C GLU A 102 8.00 -9.81 -5.16
N ASN A 103 7.76 -9.46 -6.43
CA ASN A 103 8.41 -8.35 -7.10
C ASN A 103 7.75 -6.99 -6.80
N ILE A 104 6.60 -6.97 -6.11
CA ILE A 104 5.98 -5.74 -5.63
C ILE A 104 6.79 -5.22 -4.42
N GLU A 105 7.35 -4.03 -4.55
CA GLU A 105 7.99 -3.35 -3.42
C GLU A 105 6.92 -2.66 -2.57
N ILE A 106 6.85 -2.99 -1.28
CA ILE A 106 5.81 -2.47 -0.38
C ILE A 106 6.19 -1.07 0.10
N GLU A 107 5.25 -0.13 0.05
CA GLU A 107 5.33 1.13 0.78
C GLU A 107 4.56 0.94 2.11
N TYR A 108 5.27 0.89 3.24
CA TYR A 108 4.66 0.64 4.55
C TYR A 108 4.42 1.96 5.27
N TRP A 109 3.16 2.27 5.56
CA TRP A 109 2.77 3.59 6.06
C TRP A 109 2.23 3.55 7.48
N THR A 110 1.18 2.78 7.71
CA THR A 110 0.55 2.64 9.01
C THR A 110 0.22 1.18 9.32
N GLY A 111 -0.30 0.97 10.52
CA GLY A 111 -0.90 -0.29 10.94
C GLY A 111 -2.00 -0.06 11.97
N LYS A 112 -2.66 1.10 11.90
CA LYS A 112 -3.73 1.52 12.83
C LYS A 112 -5.04 0.78 12.54
N GLU A 113 -5.17 0.14 11.38
CA GLU A 113 -6.29 -0.69 10.97
C GLU A 113 -6.42 -2.00 11.77
N ILE A 114 -7.65 -2.48 11.93
CA ILE A 114 -7.92 -3.74 12.62
C ILE A 114 -7.33 -4.90 11.79
N GLY A 115 -6.46 -5.69 12.42
CA GLY A 115 -5.82 -6.82 11.76
C GLY A 115 -4.55 -6.46 10.98
N ALA A 116 -4.07 -5.21 11.10
CA ALA A 116 -2.84 -4.73 10.49
C ALA A 116 -1.68 -5.70 10.65
N ARG A 117 -1.07 -6.08 9.52
CA ARG A 117 0.12 -6.94 9.51
C ARG A 117 1.36 -6.12 9.91
N PRO A 118 2.15 -6.56 10.90
CA PRO A 118 3.35 -5.84 11.32
C PRO A 118 4.47 -5.92 10.25
N PRO A 119 5.37 -4.93 10.18
CA PRO A 119 6.43 -4.89 9.16
C PRO A 119 7.29 -6.17 9.12
N GLN A 120 7.58 -6.74 10.30
CA GLN A 120 8.41 -7.92 10.45
C GLN A 120 7.86 -9.14 9.71
N GLU A 121 6.54 -9.26 9.55
CA GLU A 121 5.93 -10.37 8.82
C GLU A 121 6.11 -10.22 7.31
N TYR A 122 6.08 -9.00 6.76
CA TYR A 122 6.41 -8.76 5.36
C TYR A 122 7.89 -9.01 5.09
N LEU A 123 8.76 -8.49 5.97
CA LEU A 123 10.21 -8.70 5.88
C LEU A 123 10.58 -10.19 5.99
N ALA A 124 9.96 -10.93 6.91
CA ALA A 124 10.17 -12.37 7.03
C ALA A 124 9.68 -13.17 5.81
N ALA A 125 8.69 -12.65 5.09
CA ALA A 125 8.21 -13.22 3.82
C ALA A 125 9.06 -12.82 2.61
N GLY A 126 10.15 -12.06 2.81
CA GLY A 126 11.11 -11.72 1.74
C GLY A 126 10.81 -10.44 0.99
N PHE A 127 9.73 -9.72 1.31
CA PHE A 127 9.40 -8.46 0.64
C PHE A 127 10.45 -7.38 0.91
N LYS A 128 10.65 -6.54 -0.09
CA LYS A 128 11.37 -5.27 0.06
C LYS A 128 10.39 -4.17 0.42
N MET A 129 10.79 -3.28 1.32
CA MET A 129 9.90 -2.27 1.87
C MET A 129 10.53 -0.88 1.81
N LEU A 130 9.75 0.12 1.43
CA LEU A 130 10.03 1.53 1.65
C LEU A 130 9.27 1.98 2.89
N ASN A 131 9.94 2.77 3.75
CA ASN A 131 9.39 3.23 5.01
C ASN A 131 8.66 4.58 4.83
N LEU A 132 7.38 4.61 5.15
CA LEU A 132 6.58 5.83 5.23
C LEU A 132 5.83 5.92 6.57
N ASN A 133 6.48 5.47 7.64
CA ASN A 133 5.96 5.48 9.01
C ASN A 133 5.22 6.77 9.34
N ASP A 134 3.92 6.65 9.55
CA ASP A 134 2.98 7.75 9.77
C ASP A 134 3.27 8.59 11.02
N GLU A 135 4.01 8.07 12.00
CA GLU A 135 4.42 8.81 13.19
C GLU A 135 5.55 9.83 12.94
N PHE A 136 6.32 9.65 11.88
CA PHE A 136 7.53 10.44 11.60
C PHE A 136 7.59 11.04 10.20
N LEU A 137 6.93 10.42 9.22
CA LEU A 137 7.11 10.73 7.81
C LEU A 137 5.82 11.20 7.12
N TYR A 138 4.76 11.50 7.88
CA TYR A 138 3.49 11.99 7.34
C TYR A 138 3.26 13.46 7.69
N TYR A 139 2.80 14.22 6.71
CA TYR A 139 2.34 15.60 6.85
C TYR A 139 0.93 15.71 6.28
N VAL A 140 -0.08 15.67 7.14
CA VAL A 140 -1.50 15.65 6.72
C VAL A 140 -2.13 17.02 6.93
N LEU A 141 -2.39 17.74 5.84
CA LEU A 141 -2.88 19.12 5.88
C LEU A 141 -4.13 19.23 6.76
N GLY A 142 -4.03 20.10 7.77
CA GLY A 142 -5.10 20.39 8.72
C GLY A 142 -5.19 19.43 9.90
N GLU A 143 -4.25 18.48 10.04
CA GLU A 143 -4.11 17.61 11.21
C GLU A 143 -5.42 16.86 11.62
N PRO A 144 -6.18 16.27 10.66
CA PRO A 144 -7.36 15.47 11.01
C PRO A 144 -6.96 14.22 11.80
N ASN A 145 -7.92 13.58 12.48
CA ASN A 145 -7.71 12.28 13.15
C ASN A 145 -6.51 12.24 14.13
N GLU A 146 -6.22 13.35 14.79
CA GLU A 146 -5.10 13.50 15.73
C GLU A 146 -3.71 13.32 15.10
N PHE A 147 -3.60 13.46 13.77
CA PHE A 147 -2.29 13.59 13.12
C PHE A 147 -1.58 14.84 13.63
N VAL A 148 -0.29 14.72 13.91
CA VAL A 148 0.55 15.84 14.33
C VAL A 148 1.72 15.94 13.38
N TYR A 149 2.03 17.15 12.91
CA TYR A 149 3.19 17.34 12.04
C TYR A 149 4.49 16.91 12.73
N PRO A 150 5.29 16.03 12.11
CA PRO A 150 6.58 15.66 12.65
C PRO A 150 7.53 16.85 12.55
N THR A 151 8.31 17.09 13.60
CA THR A 151 9.38 18.08 13.54
C THR A 151 10.66 17.45 13.00
N GLY A 152 11.46 18.24 12.29
CA GLY A 152 12.78 17.78 11.84
C GLY A 152 13.68 17.33 12.99
N GLU A 153 13.58 17.98 14.15
CA GLU A 153 14.27 17.60 15.39
C GLU A 153 13.84 16.20 15.86
N ARG A 154 12.53 15.92 15.95
CA ARG A 154 12.03 14.61 16.37
C ARG A 154 12.48 13.49 15.42
N ILE A 155 12.43 13.74 14.10
CA ILE A 155 12.92 12.78 13.10
C ILE A 155 14.42 12.54 13.30
N TYR A 156 15.21 13.61 13.46
CA TYR A 156 16.66 13.53 13.65
C TYR A 156 17.06 12.74 14.91
N GLU A 157 16.34 12.93 16.01
CA GLU A 157 16.68 12.32 17.30
C GLU A 157 16.15 10.89 17.47
N GLN A 158 15.01 10.55 16.86
CA GLN A 158 14.26 9.35 17.23
C GLN A 158 14.01 8.37 16.07
N TRP A 159 14.13 8.82 14.81
CA TRP A 159 13.81 7.97 13.67
C TRP A 159 15.07 7.42 12.99
N THR A 160 15.01 6.15 12.62
CA THR A 160 15.95 5.52 11.69
C THR A 160 15.14 4.72 10.66
N PRO A 161 15.71 4.36 9.50
CA PRO A 161 15.01 3.50 8.54
C PRO A 161 14.48 2.18 9.12
N LEU A 162 15.08 1.67 10.21
CA LEU A 162 14.62 0.46 10.90
C LEU A 162 13.30 0.66 11.67
N VAL A 163 12.92 1.90 11.99
CA VAL A 163 11.67 2.24 12.68
C VAL A 163 10.53 2.28 11.64
N MET A 164 10.09 1.09 11.24
CA MET A 164 9.10 0.88 10.17
C MET A 164 7.67 1.20 10.58
N ARG A 165 7.35 1.12 11.88
CA ARG A 165 6.03 1.41 12.44
C ARG A 165 6.16 1.85 13.89
N GLY A 166 5.42 2.88 14.30
CA GLY A 166 5.53 3.41 15.65
C GLY A 166 6.94 3.96 15.90
N THR A 167 7.49 3.72 17.09
CA THR A 167 8.82 4.24 17.49
C THR A 167 9.89 3.16 17.64
N GLU A 168 9.51 1.88 17.60
CA GLU A 168 10.45 0.78 17.85
C GLU A 168 11.06 0.24 16.55
N PRO A 169 12.37 -0.01 16.49
CA PRO A 169 13.01 -0.55 15.31
C PRO A 169 12.71 -2.03 15.12
N VAL A 170 12.64 -2.47 13.86
CA VAL A 170 12.73 -3.89 13.51
C VAL A 170 14.17 -4.40 13.74
N ALA A 171 14.34 -5.73 13.76
CA ALA A 171 15.67 -6.33 13.90
C ALA A 171 16.61 -5.94 12.73
N GLU A 172 17.85 -5.58 13.05
CA GLU A 172 18.87 -5.09 12.10
C GLU A 172 19.12 -6.02 10.91
N ARG A 173 18.92 -7.34 11.09
CA ARG A 173 19.03 -8.34 10.01
C ARG A 173 18.16 -8.03 8.79
N TYR A 174 17.10 -7.24 8.95
CA TYR A 174 16.20 -6.85 7.87
C TYR A 174 16.66 -5.59 7.11
N SER A 175 17.73 -4.90 7.54
CA SER A 175 18.24 -3.69 6.90
C SER A 175 18.41 -3.81 5.37
N PRO A 176 18.92 -4.92 4.80
CA PRO A 176 19.05 -5.05 3.34
C PRO A 176 17.73 -5.06 2.55
N GLN A 177 16.59 -5.31 3.22
CA GLN A 177 15.26 -5.30 2.62
C GLN A 177 14.57 -3.93 2.74
N ILE A 178 15.10 -3.03 3.57
CA ILE A 178 14.53 -1.69 3.79
C ILE A 178 15.21 -0.71 2.83
N LEU A 179 14.44 -0.22 1.87
CA LEU A 179 14.92 0.56 0.73
C LEU A 179 15.19 2.03 1.05
N GLY A 180 14.89 2.47 2.28
CA GLY A 180 14.99 3.84 2.75
C GLY A 180 13.65 4.34 3.29
N GLY A 181 13.45 5.66 3.31
CA GLY A 181 12.19 6.28 3.71
C GLY A 181 11.74 7.38 2.76
N ARG A 182 10.44 7.69 2.78
CA ARG A 182 9.85 8.79 2.02
C ARG A 182 8.91 9.61 2.92
N PHE A 183 9.06 10.93 2.86
CA PHE A 183 8.13 11.86 3.48
C PHE A 183 6.89 12.03 2.61
N ALA A 184 5.70 11.82 3.17
CA ALA A 184 4.42 11.87 2.48
C ALA A 184 3.64 13.11 2.92
N VAL A 185 3.18 13.90 1.94
CA VAL A 185 2.36 15.09 2.17
C VAL A 185 0.95 14.79 1.66
N TRP A 186 -0.03 14.81 2.56
CA TRP A 186 -1.42 14.46 2.29
C TRP A 186 -2.33 15.68 2.36
N GLY A 187 -3.19 15.83 1.34
CA GLY A 187 -4.08 16.97 1.18
C GLY A 187 -5.49 16.76 1.73
N ASP A 188 -5.67 16.08 2.86
CA ASP A 188 -6.98 15.71 3.41
C ASP A 188 -7.91 16.90 3.63
N LEU A 189 -7.39 17.98 4.23
CA LEU A 189 -8.04 19.28 4.30
C LEU A 189 -7.25 20.28 3.43
N PRO A 190 -7.42 20.26 2.10
CA PRO A 190 -6.49 20.92 1.17
C PRO A 190 -6.51 22.45 1.28
N ASN A 191 -7.54 23.02 1.91
CA ASN A 191 -7.67 24.45 2.15
C ASN A 191 -7.08 24.90 3.50
N ALA A 192 -6.55 23.97 4.31
CA ALA A 192 -5.91 24.31 5.58
C ALA A 192 -4.59 25.08 5.36
N GLN A 193 -3.89 24.80 4.26
CA GLN A 193 -2.64 25.44 3.88
C GLN A 193 -2.53 25.61 2.36
N THR A 194 -1.92 26.69 1.93
CA THR A 194 -1.53 26.92 0.55
C THR A 194 -0.30 26.10 0.18
N THR A 195 -0.06 25.89 -1.12
CA THR A 195 1.15 25.21 -1.60
C THR A 195 2.44 25.86 -1.10
N GLN A 196 2.48 27.19 -0.96
CA GLN A 196 3.65 27.89 -0.43
C GLN A 196 3.88 27.55 1.06
N GLN A 197 2.81 27.54 1.86
CA GLN A 197 2.89 27.17 3.28
C GLN A 197 3.28 25.71 3.51
N VAL A 198 3.08 24.83 2.53
CA VAL A 198 3.53 23.43 2.58
C VAL A 198 5.00 23.30 2.16
N ALA A 199 5.49 24.21 1.32
CA ALA A 199 6.86 24.17 0.79
C ALA A 199 7.89 24.86 1.71
N ASP A 200 7.45 25.81 2.53
CA ASP A 200 8.27 26.55 3.52
C ASP A 200 8.54 25.72 4.79
#